data_AF-A0A2P5GS70-F1
#
_entry.id   AF-A0A2P5GS70-F1
#
_cell.length_a   1.000
_cell.length_b   1.000
_cell.length_c   1.000
_cell.angle_alpha   90.00
_cell.angle_beta   90.00
_cell.angle_gamma   90.00
#
_symmetry.space_group_name_H-M   'P 1'
#
loop_
_entity.id
_entity.type
_entity.pdbx_description
1 polymer ?
#
loop_
_entity_poly.entity_id
_entity_poly.type
_entity_poly.pdbx_seq_one_letter_code
_entity_poly.pdbx_strand_id
1 'polypeptide(L)'
;VTVEGKQEQSTTGDHISRVGGTHSLEVKGDLARKVSGALGIKVDGDIVLESSSQISLKVGASFVVIQAGGVDIVGPKINLNGGGSAGTPVSVMQPGVLKALEDDNNNTESDNNTEPDNNTIPEQYNNEDGDAPAKSVCKECLKKAQEAAAAFAPRG
;
A
#
# COMPACT_ATOMS: atom_id res chain seq x y z
N VAL A 1 -8.76 1.67 -16.32
CA VAL A 1 -7.78 1.10 -17.27
C VAL A 1 -8.15 -0.35 -17.48
N THR A 2 -8.10 -0.83 -18.71
CA THR A 2 -8.34 -2.25 -19.03
C THR A 2 -7.09 -2.79 -19.69
N VAL A 3 -6.66 -3.99 -19.28
CA VAL A 3 -5.51 -4.69 -19.84
C VAL A 3 -5.98 -6.12 -20.12
N GLU A 4 -5.93 -6.56 -21.38
CA GLU A 4 -6.34 -7.92 -21.78
C GLU A 4 -5.25 -8.97 -21.52
N GLY A 5 -4.00 -8.51 -21.43
CA GLY A 5 -2.82 -9.36 -21.23
C GLY A 5 -2.22 -9.27 -19.83
N LYS A 6 -0.91 -9.54 -19.75
CA LYS A 6 -0.15 -9.46 -18.49
C LYS A 6 0.15 -8.01 -18.14
N GLN A 7 -0.09 -7.65 -16.88
CA GLN A 7 0.37 -6.39 -16.30
C GLN A 7 1.47 -6.67 -15.27
N GLU A 8 2.60 -5.99 -15.44
CA GLU A 8 3.68 -5.96 -14.45
C GLU A 8 3.88 -4.53 -13.97
N GLN A 9 4.06 -4.35 -12.66
CA GLN A 9 4.30 -3.04 -12.06
C GLN A 9 5.48 -3.15 -11.08
N SER A 10 6.43 -2.21 -11.20
CA SER A 10 7.57 -2.09 -10.30
C SER A 10 7.67 -0.64 -9.82
N THR A 11 7.68 -0.46 -8.50
CA THR A 11 7.90 0.84 -7.87
C THR A 11 9.20 0.75 -7.07
N THR A 12 10.17 1.61 -7.37
CA THR A 12 11.48 1.61 -6.68
C THR A 12 11.49 2.44 -5.39
N GLY A 13 10.55 3.37 -5.26
CA GLY A 13 10.30 4.13 -4.04
C GLY A 13 9.01 3.71 -3.35
N ASP A 14 8.39 4.64 -2.62
CA ASP A 14 7.16 4.37 -1.88
C ASP A 14 5.95 4.25 -2.81
N HIS A 15 5.08 3.28 -2.54
CA HIS A 15 3.76 3.18 -3.16
C HIS A 15 2.69 3.44 -2.10
N ILE A 16 2.08 4.63 -2.16
CA ILE A 16 1.02 5.05 -1.23
C ILE A 16 -0.28 5.21 -2.01
N SER A 17 -1.32 4.47 -1.60
CA SER A 17 -2.65 4.53 -2.20
C SER A 17 -3.67 5.00 -1.17
N ARG A 18 -4.42 6.06 -1.49
CA ARG A 18 -5.59 6.48 -0.72
C ARG A 18 -6.82 6.32 -1.59
N VAL A 19 -7.80 5.60 -1.07
CA VAL A 19 -9.13 5.47 -1.67
C VAL A 19 -10.10 6.21 -0.77
N GLY A 20 -10.73 7.28 -1.27
CA GLY A 20 -11.69 8.08 -0.51
C GLY A 20 -13.04 7.38 -0.32
N GLY A 21 -13.33 6.36 -1.13
CA GLY A 21 -14.52 5.52 -1.03
C GLY A 21 -14.15 4.04 -0.83
N THR A 22 -14.88 3.15 -1.52
CA THR A 22 -14.69 1.70 -1.39
C THR A 22 -13.56 1.17 -2.28
N HIS A 23 -12.73 0.28 -1.73
CA HIS A 23 -11.77 -0.52 -2.49
C HIS A 23 -12.25 -1.97 -2.57
N SER A 24 -12.80 -2.37 -3.73
CA SER A 24 -13.23 -3.74 -4.01
C SER A 24 -12.22 -4.45 -4.88
N LEU A 25 -11.89 -5.70 -4.55
CA LEU A 25 -10.92 -6.52 -5.27
C LEU A 25 -11.48 -7.94 -5.44
N GLU A 26 -11.61 -8.36 -6.69
CA GLU A 26 -11.88 -9.76 -7.07
C GLU A 26 -10.66 -10.31 -7.80
N VAL A 27 -10.18 -11.47 -7.37
CA VAL A 27 -9.11 -12.21 -8.02
C VAL A 27 -9.63 -13.63 -8.29
N LYS A 28 -9.72 -14.02 -9.57
CA LYS A 28 -10.23 -15.34 -9.97
C LYS A 28 -9.23 -16.48 -9.79
N GLY A 29 -7.96 -16.15 -9.59
CA GLY A 29 -6.90 -17.09 -9.25
C GLY A 29 -6.32 -16.79 -7.87
N ASP A 30 -5.04 -17.08 -7.68
CA ASP A 30 -4.39 -16.91 -6.39
C ASP A 30 -3.98 -15.45 -6.12
N LEU A 31 -4.17 -15.00 -4.87
CA LEU A 31 -3.62 -13.74 -4.39
C LEU A 31 -2.36 -13.99 -3.54
N ALA A 32 -1.25 -13.51 -4.08
CA ALA A 32 0.09 -13.59 -3.52
C ALA A 32 0.52 -12.28 -2.85
N ARG A 33 0.90 -12.28 -1.56
CA ARG A 33 1.50 -11.09 -0.91
C ARG A 33 2.75 -11.46 -0.10
N LYS A 34 3.89 -10.89 -0.48
CA LYS A 34 5.16 -10.99 0.25
C LYS A 34 5.57 -9.62 0.76
N VAL A 35 5.83 -9.53 2.07
CA VAL A 35 6.26 -8.30 2.74
C VAL A 35 7.51 -8.63 3.55
N SER A 36 8.63 -7.97 3.25
CA SER A 36 9.88 -8.17 4.00
C SER A 36 9.91 -7.40 5.33
N GLY A 37 9.15 -6.31 5.41
CA GLY A 37 8.93 -5.55 6.65
C GLY A 37 7.76 -6.09 7.45
N ALA A 38 6.99 -5.20 8.06
CA ALA A 38 5.77 -5.57 8.79
C ALA A 38 4.51 -5.42 7.91
N LEU A 39 3.55 -6.33 8.10
CA LEU A 39 2.20 -6.24 7.55
C LEU A 39 1.24 -5.89 8.68
N GLY A 40 0.57 -4.74 8.57
CA GLY A 40 -0.45 -4.28 9.51
C GLY A 40 -1.77 -4.04 8.79
N ILE A 41 -2.88 -4.43 9.43
CA ILE A 41 -4.24 -4.16 8.97
C ILE A 41 -4.97 -3.49 10.14
N LYS A 42 -5.31 -2.22 9.98
CA LYS A 42 -6.19 -1.49 10.90
C LYS A 42 -7.53 -1.28 10.21
N VAL A 43 -8.60 -1.73 10.86
CA VAL A 43 -9.98 -1.58 10.41
C VAL A 43 -10.78 -1.08 11.61
N ASP A 44 -11.59 -0.04 11.41
CA ASP A 44 -12.43 0.51 12.47
C ASP A 44 -13.70 -0.34 12.68
N GLY A 45 -14.16 -1.04 11.64
CA GLY A 45 -15.19 -2.07 11.69
C GLY A 45 -14.62 -3.49 11.77
N ASP A 46 -15.32 -4.45 11.15
CA ASP A 46 -14.98 -5.86 11.24
C ASP A 46 -13.88 -6.32 10.27
N ILE A 47 -13.11 -7.32 10.70
CA ILE A 47 -12.25 -8.13 9.82
C ILE A 47 -12.88 -9.51 9.71
N VAL A 48 -13.37 -9.86 8.53
CA VAL A 48 -13.95 -11.18 8.24
C VAL A 48 -13.04 -11.91 7.27
N LEU A 49 -12.55 -13.08 7.66
CA LEU A 49 -11.79 -14.00 6.83
C LEU A 49 -12.61 -15.29 6.68
N GLU A 50 -13.02 -15.58 5.46
CA GLU A 50 -13.77 -16.79 5.14
C GLU A 50 -12.95 -17.67 4.20
N SER A 51 -12.95 -18.97 4.48
CA SER A 51 -12.33 -19.99 3.65
C SER A 51 -13.25 -21.20 3.64
N SER A 52 -13.47 -21.78 2.46
CA SER A 52 -14.26 -23.00 2.30
C SER A 52 -13.51 -24.26 2.78
N SER A 53 -12.21 -24.14 3.07
CA SER A 53 -11.35 -25.26 3.44
C SER A 53 -10.68 -25.04 4.79
N GLN A 54 -9.77 -24.06 4.87
CA GLN A 54 -8.94 -23.84 6.04
C GLN A 54 -8.42 -22.39 6.12
N ILE A 55 -8.22 -21.90 7.34
CA ILE A 55 -7.42 -20.70 7.65
C ILE A 55 -6.23 -21.13 8.52
N SER A 56 -5.01 -20.80 8.13
CA SER A 56 -3.79 -21.13 8.90
C SER A 56 -2.96 -19.88 9.20
N LEU A 57 -2.51 -19.77 10.45
CA LEU A 57 -1.63 -18.72 10.95
C LEU A 57 -0.41 -19.37 11.60
N LYS A 58 0.81 -19.04 11.16
CA LYS A 58 2.04 -19.71 11.62
C LYS A 58 3.14 -18.72 11.96
N VAL A 59 3.83 -18.97 13.08
CA VAL A 59 5.02 -18.23 13.54
C VAL A 59 6.05 -19.23 14.06
N GLY A 60 7.16 -19.41 13.35
CA GLY A 60 8.16 -20.42 13.69
C GLY A 60 7.53 -21.82 13.79
N ALA A 61 7.65 -22.45 14.96
CA ALA A 61 7.05 -23.75 15.26
C ALA A 61 5.61 -23.69 15.80
N SER A 62 5.10 -22.49 16.12
CA SER A 62 3.74 -22.29 16.63
C SER A 62 2.75 -22.03 15.49
N PHE A 63 1.52 -22.52 15.61
CA PHE A 63 0.47 -22.28 14.63
C PHE A 63 -0.94 -22.37 15.20
N VAL A 64 -1.89 -21.77 14.47
CA VAL A 64 -3.33 -21.93 14.62
C VAL A 64 -3.91 -22.34 13.27
N VAL A 65 -4.78 -23.33 13.27
CA VAL A 65 -5.49 -23.81 12.06
C VAL A 65 -6.98 -23.89 12.37
N ILE A 66 -7.80 -23.22 11.56
CA ILE A 66 -9.27 -23.30 11.60
C ILE A 66 -9.71 -24.12 10.38
N GLN A 67 -10.45 -25.19 10.61
CA GLN A 67 -10.88 -26.13 9.58
C GLN A 67 -12.23 -26.77 9.92
N ALA A 68 -12.79 -27.58 9.01
CA ALA A 68 -14.11 -28.20 9.19
C ALA A 68 -14.27 -29.01 10.50
N GLY A 69 -13.18 -29.57 11.02
CA GLY A 69 -13.18 -30.34 12.28
C GLY A 69 -13.05 -29.50 13.56
N GLY A 70 -12.79 -28.19 13.47
CA GLY A 70 -12.57 -27.31 14.62
C GLY A 70 -11.33 -26.44 14.50
N VAL A 71 -10.71 -26.13 15.65
CA VAL A 71 -9.54 -25.26 15.75
C VAL A 71 -8.38 -26.01 16.40
N ASP A 72 -7.27 -26.15 15.67
CA ASP A 72 -6.01 -26.69 16.18
C ASP A 72 -5.09 -25.55 16.62
N ILE A 73 -4.52 -25.67 17.82
CA ILE A 73 -3.61 -24.67 18.40
C ILE A 73 -2.37 -25.39 18.92
N VAL A 74 -1.19 -25.03 18.38
CA VAL A 74 0.10 -25.63 18.76
C VAL A 74 1.14 -24.56 19.05
N GLY A 75 1.86 -24.73 20.15
CA GLY A 75 3.02 -23.92 20.52
C GLY A 75 3.61 -24.35 21.87
N PRO A 76 4.84 -23.94 22.22
CA PRO A 76 5.48 -24.32 23.49
C PRO A 76 4.70 -23.88 24.74
N LYS A 77 3.94 -22.79 24.63
CA LYS A 77 3.07 -22.25 25.68
C LYS A 77 1.81 -21.66 25.05
N ILE A 78 0.66 -22.02 25.58
CA ILE A 78 -0.64 -21.45 25.22
C ILE A 78 -1.17 -20.70 26.44
N ASN A 79 -1.36 -19.40 26.30
CA ASN A 79 -1.94 -18.53 27.32
C ASN A 79 -3.43 -18.34 26.98
N LEU A 80 -4.33 -18.91 27.79
CA LEU A 80 -5.77 -18.75 27.63
C LEU A 80 -6.31 -17.86 28.74
N ASN A 81 -7.03 -16.80 28.38
CA ASN A 81 -7.65 -15.85 29.33
C ASN A 81 -6.67 -15.15 30.29
N GLY A 82 -5.37 -15.06 29.97
CA GLY A 82 -4.39 -14.31 30.77
C GLY A 82 -3.01 -14.18 30.11
N GLY A 83 -2.39 -13.00 30.22
CA GLY A 83 -1.03 -12.70 29.74
C GLY A 83 -0.93 -12.04 28.36
N GLY A 84 0.29 -11.65 27.98
CA GLY A 84 0.64 -11.08 26.67
C GLY A 84 0.47 -9.55 26.54
N SER A 85 0.87 -9.03 25.39
CA SER A 85 0.59 -7.66 24.95
C SER A 85 0.30 -7.71 23.45
N ALA A 86 -0.75 -7.01 23.01
CA ALA A 86 -1.10 -6.97 21.59
C ALA A 86 0.00 -6.26 20.78
N GLY A 87 0.21 -6.70 19.55
CA GLY A 87 1.04 -5.96 18.60
C GLY A 87 0.31 -4.72 18.07
N THR A 88 1.07 -3.69 17.72
CA THR A 88 0.55 -2.48 17.06
C THR A 88 0.70 -2.61 15.54
N PRO A 89 -0.36 -2.42 14.74
CA PRO A 89 -0.23 -2.40 13.29
C PRO A 89 0.66 -1.23 12.84
N VAL A 90 1.42 -1.43 11.76
CA VAL A 90 2.20 -0.34 11.15
C VAL A 90 1.27 0.77 10.64
N SER A 91 1.66 2.02 10.88
CA SER A 91 0.90 3.20 10.43
C SER A 91 0.97 3.36 8.91
N VAL A 92 -0.12 3.84 8.32
CA VAL A 92 -0.14 4.23 6.90
C VAL A 92 0.57 5.57 6.72
N MET A 93 1.35 5.69 5.64
CA MET A 93 1.93 6.98 5.23
C MET A 93 0.84 7.83 4.55
N GLN A 94 0.78 9.13 4.87
CA GLN A 94 -0.09 10.05 4.12
C GLN A 94 0.50 10.31 2.73
N PRO A 95 -0.30 10.25 1.65
CA PRO A 95 0.13 10.72 0.34
C PRO A 95 0.54 12.20 0.41
N GLY A 96 1.70 12.54 -0.13
CA GLY A 96 2.24 13.92 -0.08
C GLY A 96 1.31 14.98 -0.67
N VAL A 97 0.48 14.61 -1.66
CA VAL A 97 -0.52 15.51 -2.29
C VAL A 97 -1.60 15.97 -1.30
N LEU A 98 -1.89 15.22 -0.23
CA LEU A 98 -2.91 15.60 0.75
C LEU A 98 -2.39 16.48 1.86
N LYS A 99 -1.07 16.47 2.12
CA LYS A 99 -0.46 17.48 3.01
C LYS A 99 -0.65 18.89 2.45
N ALA A 100 -0.60 19.04 1.13
CA ALA A 100 -0.80 20.33 0.46
C ALA A 100 -2.26 20.83 0.47
N LEU A 101 -3.25 19.97 0.75
CA LEU A 101 -4.67 20.36 0.83
C LEU A 101 -5.13 20.67 2.25
N GLU A 102 -4.33 20.32 3.26
CA GLU A 102 -4.61 20.66 4.67
C GLU A 102 -4.19 22.11 5.01
N ASP A 103 -3.32 22.73 4.19
CA ASP A 103 -2.79 24.09 4.41
C ASP A 103 -3.71 25.23 3.89
N ASP A 104 -4.74 24.93 3.08
CA ASP A 104 -5.64 25.95 2.49
C ASP A 104 -6.82 26.37 3.39
N ASN A 105 -6.97 25.78 4.59
CA ASN A 105 -8.10 26.03 5.49
C ASN A 105 -7.79 26.90 6.72
N ASN A 106 -6.67 27.63 6.72
CA ASN A 106 -6.48 28.76 7.65
C ASN A 106 -6.69 30.08 6.92
N ASN A 107 -7.90 30.29 6.41
CA ASN A 107 -8.37 31.64 6.12
C ASN A 107 -8.73 32.29 7.46
N THR A 108 -7.71 32.75 8.18
CA THR A 108 -7.92 33.77 9.21
C THR A 108 -8.38 35.03 8.50
N GLU A 109 -9.68 35.30 8.59
CA GLU A 109 -10.26 36.61 8.37
C GLU A 109 -9.33 37.67 8.98
N SER A 110 -8.74 38.50 8.15
CA SER A 110 -8.09 39.73 8.55
C SER A 110 -8.66 40.83 7.69
N ASP A 111 -9.30 41.74 8.40
CA ASP A 111 -10.09 42.86 7.92
C ASP A 111 -9.40 43.72 6.86
N ASN A 112 -10.26 44.23 5.98
CA ASN A 112 -10.00 45.24 4.98
C ASN A 112 -9.36 46.51 5.57
N ASN A 113 -8.35 47.07 4.90
CA ASN A 113 -8.45 48.35 4.19
C ASN A 113 -7.09 48.95 3.79
N THR A 114 -7.08 49.49 2.57
CA THR A 114 -6.35 50.68 2.06
C THR A 114 -5.13 50.47 1.14
N GLU A 115 -5.46 50.58 -0.15
CA GLU A 115 -4.77 51.22 -1.29
C GLU A 115 -3.53 50.63 -2.01
N PRO A 116 -3.46 50.84 -3.35
CA PRO A 116 -2.51 50.18 -4.23
C PRO A 116 -1.27 51.04 -4.52
N ASP A 117 -0.11 50.42 -4.66
CA ASP A 117 1.03 51.05 -5.36
C ASP A 117 1.43 50.22 -6.58
N ASN A 118 1.75 50.99 -7.61
CA ASN A 118 1.84 50.73 -9.03
C ASN A 118 3.31 50.46 -9.43
N ASN A 119 3.50 49.96 -10.66
CA ASN A 119 4.79 49.66 -11.35
C ASN A 119 5.44 48.30 -10.97
N THR A 120 5.79 47.38 -11.88
CA THR A 120 6.35 47.51 -13.23
C THR A 120 6.11 46.23 -14.07
N ILE A 121 6.07 46.43 -15.38
CA ILE A 121 5.76 45.57 -16.55
C ILE A 121 6.74 44.38 -16.78
N PRO A 122 6.35 43.35 -17.57
CA PRO A 122 6.81 41.96 -17.50
C PRO A 122 7.92 41.60 -18.51
N GLU A 123 8.65 40.51 -18.26
CA GLU A 123 9.51 39.88 -19.27
C GLU A 123 9.04 38.45 -19.59
N GLN A 124 8.56 38.30 -20.82
CA GLN A 124 8.35 37.05 -21.54
C GLN A 124 9.71 36.42 -21.90
N TYR A 125 9.86 35.10 -21.76
CA TYR A 125 10.68 34.31 -22.69
C TYR A 125 9.98 32.99 -23.05
N ASN A 126 9.94 32.76 -24.36
CA ASN A 126 9.18 31.74 -25.06
C ASN A 126 9.88 30.36 -25.09
N ASN A 127 9.07 29.38 -25.48
CA ASN A 127 9.28 27.94 -25.68
C ASN A 127 10.56 27.52 -26.42
N GLU A 128 11.06 26.31 -26.09
CA GLU A 128 11.74 25.42 -27.05
C GLU A 128 11.33 23.95 -26.82
N ASP A 129 10.86 23.31 -27.88
CA ASP A 129 10.62 21.87 -28.02
C ASP A 129 11.95 21.10 -28.01
N GLY A 130 12.03 20.00 -27.24
CA GLY A 130 13.19 19.11 -27.19
C GLY A 130 12.83 17.65 -26.96
N ASP A 131 12.96 16.85 -28.01
CA ASP A 131 12.88 15.38 -28.05
C ASP A 131 13.80 14.73 -26.98
N ALA A 132 13.24 13.85 -26.14
CA ALA A 132 13.97 13.16 -25.06
C ALA A 132 13.96 11.63 -25.27
N PRO A 133 15.10 10.94 -25.07
CA PRO A 133 15.34 9.60 -25.61
C PRO A 133 14.55 8.50 -24.90
N ALA A 134 14.20 7.45 -25.66
CA ALA A 134 13.55 6.24 -25.17
C ALA A 134 14.30 5.62 -23.98
N LYS A 135 13.66 5.59 -22.80
CA LYS A 135 14.21 5.03 -21.57
C LYS A 135 14.48 3.54 -21.73
N SER A 136 15.76 3.15 -21.73
CA SER A 136 16.17 1.74 -21.73
C SER A 136 15.77 1.08 -20.41
N VAL A 137 15.05 -0.05 -20.47
CA VAL A 137 14.72 -0.86 -19.29
C VAL A 137 16.01 -1.49 -18.73
N CYS A 138 16.25 -1.32 -17.41
CA CYS A 138 17.38 -1.94 -16.74
C CYS A 138 17.23 -3.48 -16.76
N LYS A 139 18.12 -4.16 -17.51
CA LYS A 139 18.11 -5.63 -17.66
C LYS A 139 18.31 -6.37 -16.34
N GLU A 140 19.07 -5.77 -15.41
CA GLU A 140 19.31 -6.35 -14.09
C GLU A 140 18.06 -6.29 -13.20
N CYS A 141 17.28 -5.22 -13.29
CA CYS A 141 15.99 -5.12 -12.59
C CYS A 141 15.00 -6.17 -13.11
N LEU A 142 14.96 -6.39 -14.43
CA LEU A 142 14.10 -7.41 -15.04
C LEU A 142 14.46 -8.82 -14.56
N LYS A 143 15.75 -9.14 -14.51
CA LYS A 143 16.24 -10.45 -14.04
C LYS A 143 15.88 -10.69 -12.56
N LYS A 144 16.10 -9.69 -11.69
CA LYS A 144 15.75 -9.78 -10.26
C LYS A 144 14.25 -9.95 -10.02
N ALA A 145 13.41 -9.29 -10.82
CA ALA A 145 11.96 -9.46 -10.74
C ALA A 145 11.52 -10.88 -11.11
N GLN A 146 12.13 -11.48 -12.14
CA GLN A 146 11.85 -12.85 -12.58
C GLN A 146 12.26 -13.91 -11.54
N GLU A 147 13.43 -13.73 -10.91
CA GLU A 147 13.92 -14.64 -9.87
C GLU A 147 13.05 -14.59 -8.59
N ALA A 148 12.56 -13.39 -8.22
CA ALA A 148 11.66 -13.23 -7.09
C ALA A 148 10.28 -13.89 -7.32
N ALA A 149 9.80 -13.91 -8.57
CA ALA A 149 8.55 -14.57 -8.94
C ALA A 149 8.64 -16.09 -8.83
N ALA A 150 9.79 -16.70 -9.16
CA ALA A 150 10.00 -18.15 -9.05
C ALA A 150 9.98 -18.64 -7.59
N ALA A 151 10.34 -17.79 -6.63
CA ALA A 151 10.27 -18.10 -5.20
C ALA A 151 8.85 -18.09 -4.62
N PHE A 152 7.85 -17.65 -5.41
CA PHE A 152 6.44 -17.60 -5.01
C PHE A 152 5.59 -18.71 -5.68
N ALA A 153 6.20 -19.65 -6.41
CA ALA A 153 5.43 -20.75 -7.00
C ALA A 153 4.76 -21.60 -5.89
N PRO A 154 3.45 -21.88 -5.98
CA PRO A 154 2.78 -22.76 -5.03
C PRO A 154 3.45 -24.13 -5.07
N ARG A 155 3.89 -24.61 -3.90
CA ARG A 155 4.18 -26.03 -3.72
C ARG A 155 2.82 -26.72 -3.69
N GLY A 156 2.51 -27.46 -4.75
CA GLY A 156 1.39 -28.40 -4.76
C GLY A 156 1.51 -29.46 -3.68
#